data_AF-S6C4S5-F1
#
_entry.id   AF-S6C4S5-F1
#
_cell.length_a   1.000
_cell.length_b   1.000
_cell.length_c   1.000
_cell.angle_alpha   90.00
_cell.angle_beta   90.00
_cell.angle_gamma   90.00
#
_symmetry.space_group_name_H-M   'P 1'
#
loop_
_entity.id
_entity.type
_entity.pdbx_description
1 polymer ?
#
loop_
_entity_poly.entity_id
_entity_poly.type
_entity_poly.pdbx_seq_one_letter_code
_entity_poly.pdbx_strand_id
1 'polypeptide(L)'
;RVGKQKIRHDQDLRMPDRTACGTCHVEQFAQAESEKEQTWPQDQWPKGHPSHAVDWKANVENAIWAGMAEREIAQGCDMCHYQQNKCDGCHTRHSFSAAEARQPEACATCHNGVDHNEFENYLLSKHGTVYQTHKNQWNFEAPLKDALTKGGYTAPTCQLCHFEYEGEFSHNLVRKVRWGFNPTPAIADNLDHPWFEERKEAWVGTCNQCHSPRFARTYLETADKGILSGLKVEQEAKQVVQALYDDGLLVGQQSNRPTPPAPAEDAPGGFFQLFWAKGNNPSRVE
;
A
#
# COMPACT_ATOMS: atom_id res chain seq x y z
N ARG A 1 30.22 12.04 7.80
CA ARG A 1 29.95 13.51 7.77
C ARG A 1 30.14 13.97 6.33
N VAL A 2 29.13 14.63 5.74
CA VAL A 2 29.18 15.13 4.35
C VAL A 2 30.36 16.10 4.22
N GLY A 3 31.21 15.94 3.19
CA GLY A 3 32.37 16.82 2.94
C GLY A 3 33.73 16.40 3.54
N LYS A 4 33.86 15.21 4.16
CA LYS A 4 35.17 14.69 4.60
C LYS A 4 36.04 14.29 3.38
N GLN A 5 37.28 14.77 3.34
CA GLN A 5 38.28 14.44 2.30
C GLN A 5 39.03 13.11 2.54
N LYS A 6 38.91 12.53 3.75
CA LYS A 6 39.44 11.22 4.12
C LYS A 6 38.42 10.53 5.04
N ILE A 7 38.21 9.23 4.83
CA ILE A 7 37.35 8.40 5.67
C ILE A 7 38.10 7.16 6.15
N ARG A 8 37.75 6.67 7.34
CA ARG A 8 38.13 5.35 7.83
C ARG A 8 37.05 4.36 7.41
N HIS A 9 37.35 3.50 6.44
CA HIS A 9 36.36 2.58 5.87
C HIS A 9 35.75 1.64 6.92
N ASP A 10 36.51 1.27 7.95
CA ASP A 10 36.12 0.41 9.07
C ASP A 10 35.24 1.11 10.12
N GLN A 11 35.09 2.44 10.06
CA GLN A 11 34.40 3.23 11.10
C GLN A 11 33.39 4.25 10.58
N ASP A 12 33.68 4.90 9.45
CA ASP A 12 32.92 6.03 8.94
C ASP A 12 31.80 5.62 7.95
N LEU A 13 31.80 4.38 7.47
CA LEU A 13 30.77 3.90 6.54
C LEU A 13 29.43 3.71 7.23
N ARG A 14 28.36 4.04 6.50
CA ARG A 14 26.98 3.87 6.91
C ARG A 14 26.09 3.63 5.71
N MET A 15 24.99 2.91 5.91
CA MET A 15 23.89 2.90 4.95
C MET A 15 23.09 4.21 5.10
N PRO A 16 22.84 4.96 4.02
CA PRO A 16 22.00 6.15 4.09
C PRO A 16 20.56 5.77 4.45
N ASP A 17 20.10 6.22 5.62
CA ASP A 17 18.69 6.16 6.01
C ASP A 17 17.91 7.34 5.43
N ARG A 18 16.60 7.35 5.67
CA ARG A 18 15.70 8.42 5.22
C ARG A 18 16.11 9.81 5.74
N THR A 19 16.62 9.90 6.97
CA THR A 19 17.09 11.15 7.58
C THR A 19 18.37 11.67 6.92
N ALA A 20 19.26 10.78 6.49
CA ALA A 20 20.45 11.16 5.74
C ALA A 20 20.07 11.83 4.41
N CYS A 21 19.06 11.31 3.70
CA CYS A 21 18.49 11.94 2.51
C CYS A 21 17.82 13.29 2.83
N GLY A 22 17.04 13.33 3.91
CA GLY A 22 16.33 14.52 4.38
C GLY A 22 17.23 15.68 4.83
N THR A 23 18.54 15.46 4.98
CA THR A 23 19.50 16.55 5.24
C THR A 23 19.60 17.52 4.07
N CYS A 24 19.35 17.06 2.84
CA CYS A 24 19.32 17.90 1.63
C CYS A 24 17.91 18.00 1.04
N HIS A 25 17.17 16.89 1.00
CA HIS A 25 15.83 16.82 0.42
C HIS A 25 14.76 17.07 1.50
N VAL A 26 14.84 18.23 2.17
CA VAL A 26 14.01 18.56 3.34
C VAL A 26 12.53 18.55 2.98
N GLU A 27 12.16 19.11 1.82
CA GLU A 27 10.78 19.19 1.37
C GLU A 27 10.18 17.79 1.14
N GLN A 28 10.85 16.95 0.34
CA GLN A 28 10.37 15.59 0.04
C GLN A 28 10.32 14.72 1.30
N PHE A 29 11.32 14.88 2.18
CA PHE A 29 11.34 14.20 3.48
C PHE A 29 10.14 14.59 4.33
N ALA A 30 9.86 15.89 4.48
CA ALA A 30 8.72 16.40 5.26
C ALA A 30 7.37 15.98 4.66
N GLN A 31 7.23 16.02 3.33
CA GLN A 31 6.03 15.54 2.63
C GLN A 31 5.75 14.08 2.97
N ALA A 32 6.72 13.18 2.80
CA ALA A 32 6.50 11.78 3.15
C ALA A 32 6.32 11.56 4.67
N GLU A 33 6.98 12.34 5.55
CA GLU A 33 6.76 12.21 7.00
C GLU A 33 5.36 12.62 7.42
N SER A 34 4.73 13.54 6.68
CA SER A 34 3.36 14.00 6.96
C SER A 34 2.31 12.90 6.80
N GLU A 35 2.63 11.77 6.16
CA GLU A 35 1.73 10.61 6.14
C GLU A 35 1.45 10.06 7.54
N LYS A 36 2.38 10.24 8.50
CA LYS A 36 2.19 9.86 9.91
C LYS A 36 1.04 10.59 10.60
N GLU A 37 0.63 11.73 10.06
CA GLU A 37 -0.49 12.51 10.58
C GLU A 37 -1.84 12.04 10.06
N GLN A 38 -1.88 11.05 9.16
CA GLN A 38 -3.15 10.49 8.71
C GLN A 38 -3.93 9.86 9.87
N THR A 39 -5.21 10.21 9.96
CA THR A 39 -6.17 9.60 10.87
C THR A 39 -7.40 9.14 10.10
N TRP A 40 -8.06 8.13 10.64
CA TRP A 40 -9.31 7.60 10.12
C TRP A 40 -10.45 8.00 11.06
N PRO A 41 -11.61 8.43 10.55
CA PRO A 41 -12.64 9.06 11.36
C PRO A 41 -13.34 8.11 12.35
N GLN A 42 -13.24 6.79 12.16
CA GLN A 42 -13.71 5.76 13.11
C GLN A 42 -12.58 4.81 13.53
N ASP A 43 -11.33 5.30 13.54
CA ASP A 43 -10.14 4.52 13.91
C ASP A 43 -10.01 3.19 13.14
N GLN A 44 -10.47 3.15 11.88
CA GLN A 44 -10.43 1.95 11.03
C GLN A 44 -9.00 1.44 10.82
N TRP A 45 -8.03 2.35 10.85
CA TRP A 45 -6.62 2.04 10.93
C TRP A 45 -5.96 2.88 12.02
N PRO A 46 -4.88 2.37 12.64
CA PRO A 46 -4.08 3.17 13.57
C PRO A 46 -3.54 4.44 12.89
N LYS A 47 -3.30 5.49 13.68
CA LYS A 47 -2.72 6.74 13.19
C LYS A 47 -1.47 6.47 12.31
N GLY A 48 -1.41 7.15 11.17
CA GLY A 48 -0.36 7.02 10.17
C GLY A 48 -0.50 5.83 9.23
N HIS A 49 -1.45 4.92 9.46
CA HIS A 49 -1.63 3.72 8.62
C HIS A 49 -2.79 3.86 7.62
N PRO A 50 -2.77 3.08 6.53
CA PRO A 50 -1.56 2.55 5.89
C PRO A 50 -0.74 3.69 5.26
N SER A 51 0.58 3.65 5.33
CA SER A 51 1.46 4.62 4.65
C SER A 51 2.90 4.12 4.51
N HIS A 52 3.67 4.74 3.60
CA HIS A 52 5.11 4.46 3.47
C HIS A 52 5.90 4.98 4.68
N ALA A 53 5.37 5.97 5.40
CA ALA A 53 6.04 6.54 6.56
C ALA A 53 6.04 5.61 7.80
N VAL A 54 5.19 4.57 7.80
CA VAL A 54 5.07 3.59 8.89
C VAL A 54 5.01 2.14 8.39
N ASP A 55 5.43 1.87 7.15
CA ASP A 55 5.34 0.53 6.56
C ASP A 55 6.21 -0.51 7.31
N TRP A 56 7.42 -0.14 7.70
CA TRP A 56 8.30 -0.98 8.50
C TRP A 56 7.71 -1.25 9.88
N LYS A 57 7.14 -0.22 10.52
CA LYS A 57 6.43 -0.36 11.79
C LYS A 57 5.29 -1.37 11.67
N ALA A 58 4.45 -1.23 10.64
CA ALA A 58 3.35 -2.16 10.39
C ALA A 58 3.83 -3.61 10.18
N ASN A 59 4.97 -3.80 9.51
CA ASN A 59 5.58 -5.10 9.30
C ASN A 59 6.11 -5.73 10.60
N VAL A 60 6.93 -4.99 11.37
CA VAL A 60 7.55 -5.57 12.58
C VAL A 60 6.58 -5.71 13.76
N GLU A 61 5.49 -4.95 13.77
CA GLU A 61 4.39 -5.09 14.74
C GLU A 61 3.42 -6.23 14.36
N ASN A 62 3.56 -6.84 13.18
CA ASN A 62 2.75 -7.99 12.80
C ASN A 62 3.14 -9.23 13.63
N ALA A 63 2.16 -9.82 14.31
CA ALA A 63 2.41 -10.88 15.27
C ALA A 63 3.03 -12.14 14.67
N ILE A 64 2.61 -12.55 13.45
CA ILE A 64 3.20 -13.74 12.83
C ILE A 64 4.60 -13.45 12.29
N TRP A 65 4.84 -12.24 11.77
CA TRP A 65 6.18 -11.82 11.41
C TRP A 65 7.13 -11.88 12.61
N ALA A 66 6.66 -11.47 13.79
CA ALA A 66 7.46 -11.51 15.02
C ALA A 66 7.63 -12.94 15.56
N GLY A 67 6.61 -13.80 15.44
CA GLY A 67 6.61 -15.13 16.03
C GLY A 67 7.19 -16.26 15.16
N MET A 68 7.15 -16.14 13.83
CA MET A 68 7.56 -17.23 12.95
C MET A 68 9.06 -17.53 13.01
N ALA A 69 9.40 -18.83 12.91
CA ALA A 69 10.78 -19.31 13.00
C ALA A 69 11.55 -19.12 11.67
N GLU A 70 10.83 -19.15 10.55
CA GLU A 70 11.36 -19.07 9.19
C GLU A 70 11.75 -17.63 8.84
N ARG A 71 12.87 -17.15 9.42
CA ARG A 71 13.28 -15.75 9.33
C ARG A 71 13.57 -15.28 7.91
N GLU A 72 14.06 -16.16 7.03
CA GLU A 72 14.26 -15.83 5.62
C GLU A 72 12.93 -15.62 4.87
N ILE A 73 11.83 -16.24 5.31
CA ILE A 73 10.49 -15.97 4.78
C ILE A 73 10.00 -14.61 5.30
N ALA A 74 10.14 -14.36 6.61
CA ALA A 74 9.80 -13.06 7.21
C ALA A 74 10.57 -11.90 6.56
N GLN A 75 11.84 -12.12 6.20
CA GLN A 75 12.67 -11.17 5.47
C GLN A 75 12.11 -10.84 4.08
N GLY A 76 11.28 -11.70 3.48
CA GLY A 76 10.53 -11.37 2.27
C GLY A 76 9.56 -10.21 2.50
N CYS A 77 8.87 -10.17 3.64
CA CYS A 77 7.99 -9.06 4.02
C CYS A 77 8.79 -7.76 4.22
N ASP A 78 9.96 -7.85 4.87
CA ASP A 78 10.88 -6.74 5.06
C ASP A 78 11.32 -6.10 3.75
N MET A 79 11.43 -6.90 2.68
CA MET A 79 11.81 -6.44 1.35
C MET A 79 10.70 -5.68 0.62
N CYS A 80 9.45 -5.72 1.11
CA CYS A 80 8.39 -4.83 0.63
C CYS A 80 8.21 -3.62 1.55
N HIS A 81 8.42 -3.79 2.86
CA HIS A 81 8.07 -2.82 3.90
C HIS A 81 9.26 -2.00 4.44
N TYR A 82 10.15 -1.49 3.59
CA TYR A 82 11.35 -0.75 4.04
C TYR A 82 11.30 0.77 3.82
N GLN A 83 10.24 1.32 3.25
CA GLN A 83 10.21 2.73 2.78
C GLN A 83 10.35 3.73 3.93
N GLN A 84 9.88 3.37 5.13
CA GLN A 84 10.09 4.12 6.36
C GLN A 84 11.60 4.31 6.65
N ASN A 85 12.44 3.36 6.27
CA ASN A 85 13.85 3.31 6.65
C ASN A 85 14.77 3.98 5.62
N LYS A 86 14.44 3.93 4.32
CA LYS A 86 15.31 4.41 3.23
C LYS A 86 14.50 4.90 2.03
N CYS A 87 15.07 5.84 1.26
CA CYS A 87 14.37 6.49 0.13
C CYS A 87 14.55 5.81 -1.24
N ASP A 88 15.35 4.75 -1.36
CA ASP A 88 15.75 4.19 -2.65
C ASP A 88 14.81 3.09 -3.16
N GLY A 89 13.54 3.09 -2.73
CA GLY A 89 12.55 2.11 -3.16
C GLY A 89 11.95 2.36 -4.53
N CYS A 90 11.78 3.63 -4.92
CA CYS A 90 11.21 4.01 -6.22
C CYS A 90 12.27 4.54 -7.21
N HIS A 91 13.20 5.38 -6.74
CA HIS A 91 14.34 5.87 -7.51
C HIS A 91 15.60 5.17 -7.00
N THR A 92 15.92 4.04 -7.60
CA THR A 92 16.84 3.08 -7.00
C THR A 92 18.29 3.60 -6.96
N ARG A 93 19.05 3.06 -6.00
CA ARG A 93 20.50 3.30 -5.94
C ARG A 93 21.18 2.64 -7.16
N HIS A 94 22.23 3.21 -7.73
CA HIS A 94 22.90 4.46 -7.38
C HIS A 94 22.58 5.59 -8.38
N SER A 95 21.61 5.40 -9.27
CA SER A 95 21.17 6.39 -10.25
C SER A 95 20.32 7.49 -9.60
N PHE A 96 19.47 7.12 -8.64
CA PHE A 96 18.49 8.00 -7.99
C PHE A 96 17.66 8.79 -9.02
N SER A 97 17.26 8.12 -10.11
CA SER A 97 16.56 8.76 -11.22
C SER A 97 15.10 9.07 -10.86
N ALA A 98 14.73 10.35 -10.91
CA ALA A 98 13.33 10.74 -10.76
C ALA A 98 12.46 10.24 -11.93
N ALA A 99 13.04 10.11 -13.14
CA ALA A 99 12.34 9.55 -14.29
C ALA A 99 12.05 8.05 -14.14
N GLU A 100 12.96 7.30 -13.50
CA GLU A 100 12.73 5.90 -13.10
C GLU A 100 11.55 5.82 -12.11
N ALA A 101 11.58 6.62 -11.04
CA ALA A 101 10.53 6.62 -10.03
C ALA A 101 9.15 7.07 -10.52
N ARG A 102 9.05 7.72 -11.68
CA ARG A 102 7.77 8.15 -12.29
C ARG A 102 7.14 7.08 -13.18
N GLN A 103 7.82 5.96 -13.42
CA GLN A 103 7.31 4.84 -14.19
C GLN A 103 6.57 3.85 -13.27
N PRO A 104 5.39 3.32 -13.67
CA PRO A 104 4.63 2.32 -12.92
C PRO A 104 5.43 1.14 -12.37
N GLU A 105 6.46 0.68 -13.09
CA GLU A 105 7.33 -0.43 -12.69
C GLU A 105 8.06 -0.17 -11.37
N ALA A 106 8.30 1.09 -10.99
CA ALA A 106 8.91 1.44 -9.71
C ALA A 106 8.04 1.03 -8.50
N CYS A 107 6.72 0.88 -8.68
CA CYS A 107 5.79 0.44 -7.64
C CYS A 107 5.60 -1.08 -7.63
N ALA A 108 5.88 -1.73 -8.77
CA ALA A 108 5.45 -3.11 -9.07
C ALA A 108 6.06 -4.18 -8.16
N THR A 109 7.24 -3.92 -7.56
CA THR A 109 7.90 -4.92 -6.71
C THR A 109 7.16 -5.14 -5.39
N CYS A 110 6.44 -4.12 -4.91
CA CYS A 110 5.70 -4.17 -3.64
C CYS A 110 4.19 -4.24 -3.88
N HIS A 111 3.67 -3.48 -4.84
CA HIS A 111 2.25 -3.41 -5.18
C HIS A 111 1.86 -4.43 -6.25
N ASN A 112 1.91 -5.72 -5.91
CA ASN A 112 1.58 -6.85 -6.77
C ASN A 112 1.04 -8.03 -5.96
N GLY A 113 0.67 -9.11 -6.64
CA GLY A 113 0.52 -10.40 -5.98
C GLY A 113 -0.87 -10.65 -5.39
N VAL A 114 -0.98 -11.63 -4.50
CA VAL A 114 -2.27 -12.29 -4.21
C VAL A 114 -3.22 -11.44 -3.38
N ASP A 115 -2.70 -10.61 -2.49
CA ASP A 115 -3.46 -9.77 -1.58
C ASP A 115 -3.68 -8.38 -2.19
N HIS A 116 -2.66 -7.79 -2.83
CA HIS A 116 -2.71 -6.47 -3.47
C HIS A 116 -2.19 -6.48 -4.92
N ASN A 117 -2.98 -7.01 -5.87
CA ASN A 117 -2.62 -7.06 -7.29
C ASN A 117 -2.77 -5.70 -8.03
N GLU A 118 -2.37 -4.57 -7.43
CA GLU A 118 -2.60 -3.26 -8.05
C GLU A 118 -1.85 -3.08 -9.37
N PHE A 119 -0.59 -3.53 -9.46
CA PHE A 119 0.18 -3.41 -10.69
C PHE A 119 -0.43 -4.23 -11.83
N GLU A 120 -0.88 -5.46 -11.55
CA GLU A 120 -1.55 -6.32 -12.52
C GLU A 120 -2.86 -5.69 -12.98
N ASN A 121 -3.71 -5.21 -12.06
CA ASN A 121 -4.95 -4.51 -12.40
C ASN A 121 -4.68 -3.26 -13.24
N TYR A 122 -3.68 -2.45 -12.87
CA TYR A 122 -3.28 -1.28 -13.63
C TYR A 122 -2.85 -1.66 -15.05
N LEU A 123 -1.90 -2.59 -15.19
CA LEU A 123 -1.36 -2.99 -16.49
C LEU A 123 -2.43 -3.57 -17.42
N LEU A 124 -3.37 -4.36 -16.88
CA LEU A 124 -4.46 -4.97 -17.63
C LEU A 124 -5.60 -3.97 -17.95
N SER A 125 -5.65 -2.83 -17.27
CA SER A 125 -6.61 -1.76 -17.57
C SER A 125 -6.30 -1.07 -18.90
N LYS A 126 -7.25 -0.26 -19.38
CA LYS A 126 -7.00 0.61 -20.54
C LYS A 126 -5.95 1.70 -20.27
N HIS A 127 -5.84 2.18 -19.03
CA HIS A 127 -4.76 3.09 -18.66
C HIS A 127 -3.39 2.43 -18.83
N GLY A 128 -3.22 1.23 -18.27
CA GLY A 128 -1.98 0.45 -18.40
C GLY A 128 -1.70 -0.01 -19.83
N THR A 129 -2.73 -0.29 -20.63
CA THR A 129 -2.57 -0.60 -22.05
C THR A 129 -1.95 0.60 -22.80
N VAL A 130 -2.49 1.80 -22.63
CA VAL A 130 -1.96 3.02 -23.28
C VAL A 130 -0.55 3.34 -22.78
N TYR A 131 -0.29 3.18 -21.48
CA TYR A 131 1.05 3.30 -20.93
C TYR A 131 2.03 2.34 -21.64
N GLN A 132 1.72 1.04 -21.70
CA GLN A 132 2.59 0.05 -22.33
C GLN A 132 2.86 0.34 -23.82
N THR A 133 1.88 0.84 -24.55
CA THR A 133 2.02 1.09 -26.00
C THR A 133 2.66 2.44 -26.33
N HIS A 134 2.57 3.44 -25.45
CA HIS A 134 3.02 4.81 -25.73
C HIS A 134 4.17 5.31 -24.85
N LYS A 135 4.57 4.60 -23.77
CA LYS A 135 5.57 5.11 -22.81
C LYS A 135 6.89 5.56 -23.45
N ASN A 136 7.33 4.93 -24.53
CA ASN A 136 8.57 5.30 -25.23
C ASN A 136 8.51 6.68 -25.91
N GLN A 137 7.32 7.25 -26.05
CA GLN A 137 7.08 8.59 -26.59
C GLN A 137 6.95 9.65 -25.49
N TRP A 138 6.88 9.24 -24.23
CA TRP A 138 6.70 10.13 -23.09
C TRP A 138 8.06 10.58 -22.53
N ASN A 139 8.09 11.80 -22.00
CA ASN A 139 9.24 12.35 -21.33
C ASN A 139 9.09 12.23 -19.80
N PHE A 140 9.63 11.15 -19.23
CA PHE A 140 9.62 10.91 -17.79
C PHE A 140 10.54 11.86 -16.99
N GLU A 141 11.40 12.65 -17.63
CA GLU A 141 12.20 13.67 -16.92
C GLU A 141 11.36 14.87 -16.48
N ALA A 142 10.23 15.12 -17.15
CA ALA A 142 9.28 16.15 -16.75
C ALA A 142 8.73 15.86 -15.33
N PRO A 143 8.66 16.87 -14.44
CA PRO A 143 7.98 16.73 -13.15
C PRO A 143 6.51 16.31 -13.33
N LEU A 144 5.93 15.60 -12.36
CA LEU A 144 4.56 15.08 -12.46
C LEU A 144 3.51 16.15 -12.76
N LYS A 145 3.66 17.37 -12.20
CA LYS A 145 2.79 18.52 -12.50
C LYS A 145 2.74 18.91 -13.99
N ASP A 146 3.81 18.59 -14.73
CA ASP A 146 3.95 18.87 -16.16
C ASP A 146 3.81 17.59 -17.00
N ALA A 147 3.41 16.46 -16.41
CA ALA A 147 3.41 15.15 -17.09
C ALA A 147 2.50 15.12 -18.32
N LEU A 148 1.30 15.69 -18.23
CA LEU A 148 0.35 15.73 -19.35
C LEU A 148 0.74 16.75 -20.43
N THR A 149 1.51 17.79 -20.07
CA THR A 149 1.87 18.88 -20.99
C THR A 149 3.25 18.70 -21.59
N LYS A 150 4.31 18.76 -20.77
CA LYS A 150 5.71 18.61 -21.19
C LYS A 150 6.17 17.15 -21.19
N GLY A 151 5.55 16.31 -20.36
CA GLY A 151 5.79 14.87 -20.34
C GLY A 151 5.13 14.15 -21.50
N GLY A 152 4.08 14.72 -22.10
CA GLY A 152 3.33 14.11 -23.21
C GLY A 152 2.54 12.87 -22.80
N TYR A 153 2.22 12.71 -21.51
CA TYR A 153 1.48 11.55 -21.02
C TYR A 153 0.05 11.59 -21.54
N THR A 154 -0.39 10.48 -22.11
CA THR A 154 -1.75 10.33 -22.67
C THR A 154 -2.61 9.33 -21.89
N ALA A 155 -2.07 8.77 -20.81
CA ALA A 155 -2.77 7.96 -19.83
C ALA A 155 -2.14 8.17 -18.44
N PRO A 156 -2.88 7.89 -17.35
CA PRO A 156 -2.34 8.03 -16.02
C PRO A 156 -1.32 6.93 -15.69
N THR A 157 -0.42 7.24 -14.76
CA THR A 157 0.47 6.28 -14.09
C THR A 157 0.12 6.19 -12.61
N CYS A 158 0.68 5.21 -11.90
CA CYS A 158 0.56 5.08 -10.44
C CYS A 158 0.88 6.42 -9.75
N GLN A 159 1.97 7.04 -10.14
CA GLN A 159 2.48 8.28 -9.59
C GLN A 159 1.58 9.47 -9.91
N LEU A 160 1.11 9.60 -11.16
CA LEU A 160 0.21 10.68 -11.54
C LEU A 160 -1.07 10.65 -10.71
N CYS A 161 -1.60 9.46 -10.45
CA CYS A 161 -2.81 9.28 -9.65
C CYS A 161 -2.56 9.47 -8.15
N HIS A 162 -1.55 8.84 -7.56
CA HIS A 162 -1.43 8.76 -6.10
C HIS A 162 -0.61 9.88 -5.46
N PHE A 163 0.29 10.54 -6.19
CA PHE A 163 1.06 11.68 -5.65
C PHE A 163 0.27 12.99 -5.70
N GLU A 164 -0.75 13.04 -6.57
CA GLU A 164 -1.60 14.21 -6.77
C GLU A 164 -2.62 14.38 -5.65
N TYR A 165 -2.82 15.62 -5.22
CA TYR A 165 -3.92 16.03 -4.35
C TYR A 165 -4.22 17.51 -4.62
N GLU A 166 -5.46 17.81 -5.02
CA GLU A 166 -5.94 19.18 -5.29
C GLU A 166 -5.06 19.96 -6.29
N GLY A 167 -4.57 19.27 -7.33
CA GLY A 167 -3.71 19.83 -8.38
C GLY A 167 -2.22 19.87 -8.04
N GLU A 168 -1.84 19.58 -6.80
CA GLU A 168 -0.46 19.58 -6.33
C GLU A 168 0.11 18.16 -6.18
N PHE A 169 1.42 18.01 -6.37
CA PHE A 169 2.11 16.72 -6.32
C PHE A 169 3.11 16.69 -5.17
N SER A 170 3.05 15.64 -4.34
CA SER A 170 3.95 15.51 -3.19
C SER A 170 4.30 14.05 -2.89
N HIS A 171 5.28 13.83 -2.00
CA HIS A 171 5.59 12.50 -1.46
C HIS A 171 4.61 12.05 -0.35
N ASN A 172 3.46 12.70 -0.17
CA ASN A 172 2.35 12.19 0.64
C ASN A 172 1.28 11.59 -0.29
N LEU A 173 1.18 10.26 -0.27
CA LEU A 173 0.30 9.48 -1.15
C LEU A 173 -1.03 9.11 -0.49
N VAL A 174 -1.19 9.40 0.81
CA VAL A 174 -2.32 8.86 1.57
C VAL A 174 -3.53 9.78 1.63
N ARG A 175 -3.40 11.04 1.22
CA ARG A 175 -4.46 12.08 1.32
C ARG A 175 -5.77 11.76 0.59
N LYS A 176 -5.77 10.80 -0.34
CA LYS A 176 -7.00 10.37 -1.07
C LYS A 176 -7.46 8.95 -0.73
N VAL A 177 -6.80 8.25 0.21
CA VAL A 177 -7.20 6.87 0.55
C VAL A 177 -8.61 6.85 1.13
N ARG A 178 -9.45 5.93 0.65
CA ARG A 178 -10.81 5.68 1.16
C ARG A 178 -10.96 4.23 1.60
N TRP A 179 -10.59 3.28 0.75
CA TRP A 179 -10.77 1.85 1.04
C TRP A 179 -9.63 1.20 1.82
N GLY A 180 -8.49 1.88 1.98
CA GLY A 180 -7.41 1.42 2.86
C GLY A 180 -6.83 0.06 2.50
N PHE A 181 -6.81 -0.27 1.21
CA PHE A 181 -6.41 -1.58 0.67
C PHE A 181 -7.38 -2.73 1.02
N ASN A 182 -7.68 -2.97 2.30
CA ASN A 182 -8.57 -4.02 2.75
C ASN A 182 -9.99 -3.48 3.05
N PRO A 183 -11.01 -3.79 2.23
CA PRO A 183 -12.38 -3.40 2.53
C PRO A 183 -12.87 -4.08 3.81
N THR A 184 -13.39 -3.28 4.75
CA THR A 184 -13.98 -3.79 5.99
C THR A 184 -15.38 -3.22 6.19
N PRO A 185 -16.25 -3.86 6.99
CA PRO A 185 -17.55 -3.29 7.35
C PRO A 185 -17.43 -1.88 7.95
N ALA A 186 -16.45 -1.66 8.83
CA ALA A 186 -16.21 -0.36 9.45
C ALA A 186 -15.89 0.77 8.44
N ILE A 187 -15.27 0.44 7.30
CA ILE A 187 -15.07 1.39 6.19
C ILE A 187 -16.35 1.52 5.37
N ALA A 188 -16.94 0.40 4.97
CA ALA A 188 -18.13 0.34 4.11
C ALA A 188 -19.33 1.08 4.69
N ASP A 189 -19.54 0.97 6.00
CA ASP A 189 -20.67 1.57 6.72
C ASP A 189 -20.54 3.09 6.89
N ASN A 190 -19.38 3.67 6.56
CA ASN A 190 -19.08 5.10 6.77
C ASN A 190 -18.71 5.84 5.48
N LEU A 191 -18.97 5.28 4.29
CA LEU A 191 -18.60 5.92 3.02
C LEU A 191 -19.27 7.28 2.77
N ASP A 192 -20.41 7.54 3.40
CA ASP A 192 -21.16 8.80 3.35
C ASP A 192 -20.63 9.86 4.33
N HIS A 193 -19.74 9.49 5.25
CA HIS A 193 -19.11 10.44 6.16
C HIS A 193 -18.29 11.49 5.38
N PRO A 194 -18.34 12.79 5.75
CA PRO A 194 -17.73 13.87 4.97
C PRO A 194 -16.26 13.65 4.57
N TRP A 195 -15.47 13.02 5.46
CA TRP A 195 -14.07 12.66 5.19
C TRP A 195 -13.90 11.73 3.96
N PHE A 196 -14.80 10.77 3.76
CA PHE A 196 -14.73 9.86 2.60
C PHE A 196 -15.21 10.54 1.32
N GLU A 197 -16.24 11.39 1.41
CA GLU A 197 -16.75 12.16 0.28
C GLU A 197 -15.75 13.22 -0.19
N GLU A 198 -15.10 13.96 0.72
CA GLU A 198 -14.03 14.91 0.38
C GLU A 198 -12.90 14.23 -0.40
N ARG A 199 -12.49 13.03 0.04
CA ARG A 199 -11.44 12.26 -0.64
C ARG A 199 -11.90 11.68 -1.97
N LYS A 200 -13.19 11.38 -2.11
CA LYS A 200 -13.79 10.99 -3.40
C LYS A 200 -13.77 12.18 -4.36
N GLU A 201 -14.06 13.38 -3.89
CA GLU A 201 -13.94 14.60 -4.69
C GLU A 201 -12.50 14.87 -5.12
N ALA A 202 -11.52 14.65 -4.24
CA ALA A 202 -10.12 14.75 -4.60
C ALA A 202 -9.75 13.77 -5.74
N TRP A 203 -10.27 12.54 -5.70
CA TRP A 203 -10.12 11.59 -6.81
C TRP A 203 -10.80 12.06 -8.09
N VAL A 204 -12.02 12.60 -8.01
CA VAL A 204 -12.71 13.19 -9.16
C VAL A 204 -11.87 14.32 -9.78
N GLY A 205 -11.23 15.14 -8.96
CA GLY A 205 -10.28 16.18 -9.39
C GLY A 205 -9.13 15.61 -10.22
N THR A 206 -8.52 14.50 -9.77
CA THR A 206 -7.49 13.78 -10.52
C THR A 206 -8.00 13.28 -11.86
N CYS A 207 -9.17 12.61 -11.86
CA CYS A 207 -9.76 12.07 -13.08
C CYS A 207 -10.14 13.18 -14.07
N ASN A 208 -10.50 14.37 -13.57
CA ASN A 208 -10.91 15.51 -14.36
C ASN A 208 -9.78 16.15 -15.18
N GLN A 209 -8.54 15.71 -15.00
CA GLN A 209 -7.44 16.08 -15.90
C GLN A 209 -7.63 15.51 -17.32
N CYS A 210 -8.43 14.44 -17.48
CA CYS A 210 -8.69 13.78 -18.77
C CYS A 210 -10.17 13.50 -19.05
N HIS A 211 -10.98 13.20 -18.03
CA HIS A 211 -12.37 12.79 -18.17
C HIS A 211 -13.33 13.87 -17.64
N SER A 212 -14.59 13.86 -18.08
CA SER A 212 -15.57 14.74 -17.44
C SER A 212 -15.81 14.33 -15.97
N PRO A 213 -16.13 15.27 -15.07
CA PRO A 213 -16.40 14.95 -13.67
C PRO A 213 -17.53 13.93 -13.49
N ARG A 214 -18.55 14.00 -14.37
CA ARG A 214 -19.66 13.04 -14.38
C ARG A 214 -19.17 11.61 -14.64
N PHE A 215 -18.32 11.43 -15.65
CA PHE A 215 -17.76 10.11 -15.97
C PHE A 215 -16.97 9.56 -14.78
N ALA A 216 -16.10 10.38 -14.20
CA ALA A 216 -15.28 9.99 -13.05
C ALA A 216 -16.15 9.54 -11.86
N ARG A 217 -17.16 10.34 -11.48
CA ARG A 217 -18.09 10.00 -10.39
C ARG A 217 -18.83 8.70 -10.65
N THR A 218 -19.41 8.52 -11.84
CA THR A 218 -20.13 7.28 -12.17
C THR A 218 -19.22 6.06 -12.06
N TYR A 219 -17.96 6.16 -12.51
CA TYR A 219 -17.02 5.04 -12.42
C TYR A 219 -16.62 4.73 -10.97
N LEU A 220 -16.30 5.75 -10.17
CA LEU A 220 -15.97 5.59 -8.75
C LEU A 220 -17.14 5.05 -7.93
N GLU A 221 -18.37 5.49 -8.19
CA GLU A 221 -19.58 4.94 -7.55
C GLU A 221 -19.82 3.48 -7.93
N THR A 222 -19.51 3.11 -9.17
CA THR A 222 -19.61 1.72 -9.63
C THR A 222 -18.57 0.84 -8.91
N ALA A 223 -17.35 1.35 -8.75
CA ALA A 223 -16.31 0.68 -7.98
C ALA A 223 -16.72 0.50 -6.50
N ASP A 224 -17.22 1.55 -5.85
CA ASP A 224 -17.71 1.48 -4.46
C ASP A 224 -18.80 0.40 -4.31
N LYS A 225 -19.79 0.35 -5.22
CA LYS A 225 -20.84 -0.68 -5.20
C LYS A 225 -20.32 -2.10 -5.46
N GLY A 226 -19.32 -2.23 -6.33
CA GLY A 226 -18.65 -3.51 -6.58
C GLY A 226 -17.95 -4.04 -5.33
N ILE A 227 -17.21 -3.17 -4.64
CA ILE A 227 -16.53 -3.50 -3.38
C ILE A 227 -17.55 -3.90 -2.31
N LEU A 228 -18.63 -3.12 -2.14
CA LEU A 228 -19.71 -3.46 -1.19
C LEU A 228 -20.34 -4.83 -1.48
N SER A 229 -20.52 -5.17 -2.76
CA SER A 229 -21.08 -6.47 -3.16
C SER A 229 -20.13 -7.62 -2.84
N GLY A 230 -18.83 -7.45 -3.09
CA GLY A 230 -17.80 -8.44 -2.75
C GLY A 230 -17.67 -8.63 -1.24
N LEU A 231 -17.62 -7.53 -0.49
CA LEU A 231 -17.57 -7.54 0.97
C LEU A 231 -18.76 -8.29 1.57
N LYS A 232 -19.97 -8.09 1.04
CA LYS A 232 -21.16 -8.82 1.51
C LYS A 232 -20.97 -10.34 1.42
N VAL A 233 -20.45 -10.85 0.30
CA VAL A 233 -20.21 -12.28 0.10
C VAL A 233 -19.15 -12.81 1.06
N GLU A 234 -18.07 -12.05 1.26
CA GLU A 234 -17.01 -12.41 2.21
C GLU A 234 -17.53 -12.46 3.65
N GLN A 235 -18.34 -11.49 4.07
CA GLN A 235 -18.94 -11.48 5.41
C GLN A 235 -19.93 -12.61 5.64
N GLU A 236 -20.76 -12.97 4.64
CA GLU A 236 -21.65 -14.14 4.72
C GLU A 236 -20.86 -15.44 4.92
N ALA A 237 -19.75 -15.62 4.20
CA ALA A 237 -18.88 -16.78 4.38
C ALA A 237 -18.16 -16.78 5.74
N LYS A 238 -17.64 -15.61 6.16
CA LYS A 238 -16.92 -15.44 7.43
C LYS A 238 -17.79 -15.79 8.64
N GLN A 239 -19.08 -15.43 8.61
CA GLN A 239 -20.03 -15.78 9.68
C GLN A 239 -20.18 -17.30 9.86
N VAL A 240 -20.18 -18.06 8.76
CA VAL A 240 -20.26 -19.53 8.83
C VAL A 240 -19.00 -20.12 9.45
N VAL A 241 -17.82 -19.67 9.03
CA VAL A 241 -16.53 -20.13 9.58
C VAL A 241 -16.41 -19.76 11.06
N GLN A 242 -16.80 -18.54 11.43
CA GLN A 242 -16.82 -18.09 12.82
C GLN A 242 -17.75 -18.95 13.68
N ALA A 243 -18.98 -19.23 13.24
CA ALA A 243 -19.91 -20.07 13.98
C ALA A 243 -19.37 -21.51 14.18
N LEU A 244 -18.74 -22.09 13.15
CA LEU A 244 -18.09 -23.40 13.27
C LEU A 244 -16.93 -23.37 14.28
N TYR A 245 -16.15 -22.29 14.30
CA TYR A 245 -15.09 -22.10 15.28
C TYR A 245 -15.66 -21.97 16.70
N ASP A 246 -16.69 -21.14 16.90
CA ASP A 246 -17.29 -20.91 18.21
C ASP A 246 -17.92 -22.19 18.78
N ASP A 247 -18.52 -23.02 17.92
CA ASP A 247 -19.11 -24.32 18.29
C ASP A 247 -18.06 -25.45 18.45
N GLY A 248 -16.78 -25.19 18.15
CA GLY A 248 -15.72 -26.20 18.24
C GLY A 248 -15.78 -27.26 17.13
N LEU A 249 -16.44 -26.96 16.00
CA LEU A 249 -16.76 -27.89 14.93
C LEU A 249 -15.79 -27.86 13.75
N LEU A 250 -14.78 -26.99 13.76
CA LEU A 250 -13.74 -27.04 12.73
C LEU A 250 -12.97 -28.37 12.80
N VAL A 251 -12.55 -28.86 11.65
CA VAL A 251 -11.82 -30.13 11.55
C VAL A 251 -10.56 -30.05 12.41
N GLY A 252 -10.45 -30.93 13.41
CA GLY A 252 -9.29 -31.01 14.30
C GLY A 252 -9.23 -29.93 15.38
N GLN A 253 -10.25 -29.07 15.54
CA GLN A 253 -10.22 -27.97 16.50
C GLN A 253 -10.00 -28.43 17.94
N GLN A 254 -10.69 -29.50 18.35
CA GLN A 254 -10.63 -30.04 19.71
C GLN A 254 -9.57 -31.14 19.90
N SER A 255 -8.92 -31.59 18.81
CA SER A 255 -8.05 -32.78 18.84
C SER A 255 -6.65 -32.57 18.29
N ASN A 256 -6.44 -31.60 17.39
CA ASN A 256 -5.20 -31.38 16.68
C ASN A 256 -5.06 -29.92 16.19
N ARG A 257 -5.33 -28.95 17.06
CA ARG A 257 -5.16 -27.52 16.78
C ARG A 257 -4.11 -26.91 17.71
N PRO A 258 -2.82 -26.95 17.33
CA PRO A 258 -1.75 -26.33 18.11
C PRO A 258 -1.88 -24.81 18.14
N THR A 259 -1.45 -24.21 19.25
CA THR A 259 -1.33 -22.74 19.40
C THR A 259 -0.30 -22.19 18.40
N PRO A 260 -0.56 -21.04 17.76
CA PRO A 260 0.42 -20.36 16.92
C PRO A 260 1.64 -19.88 17.74
N PRO A 261 2.76 -19.55 17.07
CA PRO A 261 3.92 -19.01 17.77
C PRO A 261 3.60 -17.64 18.37
N ALA A 262 3.97 -17.43 19.63
CA ALA A 262 3.83 -16.14 20.29
C ALA A 262 4.62 -15.04 19.52
N PRO A 263 4.09 -13.81 19.39
CA PRO A 263 2.91 -13.28 20.08
C PRO A 263 1.58 -13.45 19.32
N ALA A 264 1.50 -14.26 18.26
CA ALA A 264 0.24 -14.47 17.57
C ALA A 264 -0.77 -15.19 18.46
N GLU A 265 -2.03 -14.78 18.39
CA GLU A 265 -3.16 -15.38 19.09
C GLU A 265 -4.01 -16.22 18.12
N ASP A 266 -4.55 -17.33 18.62
CA ASP A 266 -5.38 -18.22 17.81
C ASP A 266 -6.77 -17.59 17.56
N ALA A 267 -7.18 -17.55 16.29
CA ALA A 267 -8.46 -17.00 15.85
C ALA A 267 -8.85 -17.60 14.49
N PRO A 268 -10.15 -17.74 14.19
CA PRO A 268 -10.60 -18.22 12.89
C PRO A 268 -10.28 -17.24 11.77
N GLY A 269 -9.62 -17.71 10.73
CA GLY A 269 -9.19 -16.90 9.59
C GLY A 269 -8.19 -15.81 9.98
N GLY A 270 -7.42 -16.03 11.05
CA GLY A 270 -6.40 -15.09 11.51
C GLY A 270 -5.25 -14.96 10.51
N PHE A 271 -4.71 -13.75 10.32
CA PHE A 271 -3.63 -13.49 9.34
C PHE A 271 -2.42 -14.42 9.50
N PHE A 272 -2.13 -14.88 10.72
CA PHE A 272 -1.02 -15.81 10.97
C PHE A 272 -1.12 -17.12 10.17
N GLN A 273 -2.34 -17.55 9.85
CA GLN A 273 -2.63 -18.82 9.19
C GLN A 273 -2.17 -18.86 7.73
N LEU A 274 -1.91 -17.69 7.13
CA LEU A 274 -1.33 -17.58 5.80
C LEU A 274 0.17 -17.90 5.77
N PHE A 275 0.86 -17.74 6.90
CA PHE A 275 2.32 -17.85 7.00
C PHE A 275 2.79 -18.97 7.94
N TRP A 276 1.87 -19.56 8.70
CA TRP A 276 2.14 -20.66 9.60
C TRP A 276 0.98 -21.65 9.63
N ALA A 277 1.32 -22.92 9.49
CA ALA A 277 0.35 -24.01 9.60
C ALA A 277 0.97 -25.21 10.33
N LYS A 278 0.25 -25.75 11.32
CA LYS A 278 0.63 -26.97 12.02
C LYS A 278 -0.59 -27.76 12.47
N GLY A 279 -0.59 -29.06 12.25
CA GLY A 279 -1.76 -29.90 12.55
C GLY A 279 -2.97 -29.43 11.73
N ASN A 280 -4.05 -29.08 12.42
CA ASN A 280 -5.27 -28.49 11.85
C ASN A 280 -5.46 -27.01 12.25
N ASN A 281 -4.36 -26.27 12.43
CA ASN A 281 -4.37 -24.81 12.50
C ASN A 281 -3.58 -24.24 11.31
N PRO A 282 -4.24 -23.64 10.30
CA PRO A 282 -5.69 -23.57 10.10
C PRO A 282 -6.30 -24.92 9.67
N SER A 283 -7.63 -25.03 9.79
CA SER A 283 -8.41 -26.06 9.09
C SER A 283 -8.60 -25.67 7.61
N ARG A 284 -9.07 -26.57 6.73
CA ARG A 284 -9.15 -26.24 5.29
C ARG A 284 -10.23 -25.20 4.93
N VAL A 285 -11.31 -25.14 5.71
CA VAL A 285 -12.42 -24.19 5.47
C VAL A 285 -12.11 -22.79 6.02
N GLU A 286 -11.10 -22.73 6.89
CA GLU A 286 -10.56 -21.55 7.52
C GLU A 286 -9.43 -20.98 6.65
#